data_AF-A0A1N6MAS0-F1
#
_entry.id   AF-A0A1N6MAS0-F1
#
_cell.length_a   1.000
_cell.length_b   1.000
_cell.length_c   1.000
_cell.angle_alpha   90.00
_cell.angle_beta   90.00
_cell.angle_gamma   90.00
#
_symmetry.space_group_name_H-M   'P 1'
#
loop_
_entity.id
_entity.type
_entity.pdbx_description
1 polymer ?
#
loop_
_entity_poly.entity_id
_entity_poly.type
_entity_poly.pdbx_seq_one_letter_code
_entity_poly.pdbx_strand_id
1 'polypeptide(L)'
;MTEKVMTEKNMAVKTILCAVVVGMFAGSYLLLSRPLLHDLSSAMPSTARVSETTSKPVTPAASHLSPVEKSTSRLTAESGAPESAAITSSSDTTGAQHQRAQGIDVSHDQGRVVWRDVIASGIDFVYLKASDGITFLDPMFATNMQALMPHQILVGAYHFFEAGDDPHQQLSNFLRATKGHPLTLAPMVDVEVSRGVKPQVLQTRLRQFLSGVEKATGCTPVIYSYGDFWQTYIGRSFNHYPFWLADYSPEITRPAGLQHIQLWQHSEQGRLPGIRGAVDLDKALDHTALETIRCRVRQEAI
;
A
#
# COMPACT_ATOMS: atom_id res chain seq x y z
N MET A 1 47.20 -35.79 -19.59
CA MET A 1 46.07 -36.04 -20.51
C MET A 1 45.17 -37.08 -19.85
N THR A 2 44.32 -36.66 -18.91
CA THR A 2 42.98 -36.07 -19.12
C THR A 2 41.91 -37.14 -19.32
N GLU A 3 41.27 -37.46 -18.18
CA GLU A 3 39.83 -37.27 -18.01
C GLU A 3 38.91 -38.14 -18.90
N LYS A 4 38.80 -39.43 -18.56
CA LYS A 4 37.66 -40.25 -19.01
C LYS A 4 37.44 -41.52 -18.16
N VAL A 5 37.40 -41.38 -16.83
CA VAL A 5 36.95 -42.48 -15.94
C VAL A 5 36.24 -41.88 -14.72
N MET A 6 35.00 -41.38 -14.90
CA MET A 6 34.06 -41.26 -13.77
C MET A 6 32.62 -41.04 -14.27
N THR A 7 32.14 -41.91 -15.16
CA THR A 7 30.76 -41.88 -15.67
C THR A 7 30.04 -43.17 -15.34
N GLU A 8 30.04 -43.57 -14.06
CA GLU A 8 29.40 -44.85 -13.66
C GLU A 8 28.84 -44.91 -12.23
N LYS A 9 28.64 -43.76 -11.56
CA LYS A 9 28.19 -43.76 -10.14
C LYS A 9 26.94 -42.97 -9.75
N ASN A 10 26.22 -42.33 -10.67
CA ASN A 10 25.06 -41.49 -10.28
C ASN A 10 23.71 -41.82 -10.94
N MET A 11 23.52 -43.03 -11.47
CA MET A 11 22.25 -43.43 -12.11
C MET A 11 21.53 -44.62 -11.43
N ALA A 12 21.83 -44.90 -10.15
CA ALA A 12 21.30 -46.08 -9.44
C ALA A 12 20.46 -45.79 -8.18
N VAL A 13 20.06 -44.54 -7.90
CA VAL A 13 19.37 -44.17 -6.63
C VAL A 13 18.00 -43.51 -6.82
N LYS A 14 17.37 -43.59 -8.01
CA LYS A 14 16.10 -42.87 -8.27
C LYS A 14 14.90 -43.69 -8.79
N THR A 15 14.88 -45.01 -8.64
CA THR A 15 13.77 -45.82 -9.21
C THR A 15 13.18 -46.90 -8.29
N ILE A 16 13.47 -46.90 -6.99
CA ILE A 16 12.87 -47.88 -6.06
C ILE A 16 12.16 -47.16 -4.91
N LEU A 17 10.99 -46.60 -5.20
CA LEU A 17 9.90 -46.46 -4.22
C LEU A 17 8.57 -46.18 -4.94
N CYS A 18 8.09 -47.18 -5.69
CA CYS A 18 6.71 -47.21 -6.16
C CYS A 18 6.28 -48.69 -6.26
N ALA A 19 5.12 -48.99 -5.68
CA ALA A 19 4.38 -50.25 -5.76
C ALA A 19 4.87 -51.44 -4.90
N VAL A 20 4.28 -51.57 -3.70
CA VAL A 20 3.75 -52.87 -3.25
C VAL A 20 2.27 -52.67 -2.90
N VAL A 21 1.47 -53.56 -3.45
CA VAL A 21 0.01 -53.51 -3.64
C VAL A 21 -0.65 -54.55 -2.73
N VAL A 22 -1.68 -54.12 -1.99
CA VAL A 22 -2.94 -54.83 -1.62
C VAL A 22 -2.91 -56.11 -0.77
N GLY A 23 -3.74 -56.16 0.30
CA GLY A 23 -4.46 -57.40 0.67
C GLY A 23 -4.87 -57.64 2.15
N MET A 24 -6.13 -57.29 2.47
CA MET A 24 -7.16 -58.03 3.24
C MET A 24 -7.03 -58.40 4.76
N PHE A 25 -8.14 -58.10 5.50
CA PHE A 25 -8.92 -58.85 6.52
C PHE A 25 -9.44 -57.86 7.60
N ALA A 26 -10.69 -57.36 7.61
CA ALA A 26 -12.02 -57.96 7.84
C ALA A 26 -12.33 -58.39 9.31
N GLY A 27 -13.27 -57.66 9.94
CA GLY A 27 -14.11 -58.06 11.09
C GLY A 27 -14.02 -57.15 12.34
N SER A 28 -15.05 -56.76 13.10
CA SER A 28 -16.52 -56.85 13.03
C SER A 28 -17.14 -55.99 14.17
N TYR A 29 -18.24 -55.26 13.87
CA TYR A 29 -19.48 -54.98 14.66
C TYR A 29 -19.42 -54.32 16.07
N LEU A 30 -19.95 -53.08 16.27
CA LEU A 30 -21.32 -52.66 16.74
C LEU A 30 -21.56 -53.00 18.25
N LEU A 31 -22.11 -52.21 19.19
CA LEU A 31 -22.93 -50.98 19.34
C LEU A 31 -22.92 -50.56 20.83
N LEU A 32 -23.24 -49.29 21.17
CA LEU A 32 -24.34 -48.87 22.08
C LEU A 32 -24.16 -47.44 22.67
N SER A 33 -24.96 -46.51 22.13
CA SER A 33 -25.91 -45.58 22.78
C SER A 33 -25.67 -44.94 24.18
N ARG A 34 -25.43 -43.60 24.16
CA ARG A 34 -26.13 -42.50 24.91
C ARG A 34 -25.92 -42.33 26.46
N PRO A 35 -26.28 -41.17 27.06
CA PRO A 35 -25.38 -40.03 27.33
C PRO A 35 -25.23 -39.73 28.85
N LEU A 36 -24.28 -38.88 29.26
CA LEU A 36 -24.26 -38.32 30.61
C LEU A 36 -23.87 -36.84 30.57
N LEU A 37 -24.85 -36.01 30.92
CA LEU A 37 -24.71 -34.63 31.35
C LEU A 37 -23.85 -34.62 32.61
N HIS A 38 -22.83 -33.76 32.65
CA HIS A 38 -22.44 -33.11 33.90
C HIS A 38 -22.12 -31.64 33.63
N ASP A 39 -22.87 -30.86 34.38
CA ASP A 39 -22.88 -29.43 34.54
C ASP A 39 -21.56 -28.95 35.16
N LEU A 40 -20.89 -27.99 34.52
CA LEU A 40 -19.97 -27.06 35.19
C LEU A 40 -20.13 -25.67 34.56
N SER A 41 -21.08 -24.95 35.13
CA SER A 41 -21.11 -23.50 35.22
C SER A 41 -19.75 -22.92 35.66
N SER A 42 -19.14 -22.10 34.81
CA SER A 42 -18.42 -20.91 35.26
C SER A 42 -18.56 -19.81 34.22
N ALA A 43 -19.33 -18.79 34.59
CA ALA A 43 -19.55 -17.54 33.88
C ALA A 43 -18.26 -16.72 33.71
N MET A 44 -18.19 -15.94 32.63
CA MET A 44 -17.71 -14.54 32.50
C MET A 44 -17.23 -14.23 31.05
N PRO A 45 -17.26 -12.96 30.62
CA PRO A 45 -18.09 -12.59 29.48
C PRO A 45 -17.31 -12.45 28.16
N SER A 46 -17.99 -12.84 27.08
CA SER A 46 -17.67 -12.39 25.73
C SER A 46 -18.01 -10.90 25.62
N THR A 47 -17.01 -10.03 25.81
CA THR A 47 -17.08 -8.69 25.26
C THR A 47 -16.64 -8.79 23.80
N ALA A 48 -17.63 -8.95 22.92
CA ALA A 48 -17.47 -8.54 21.53
C ALA A 48 -17.04 -7.07 21.53
N ARG A 49 -15.76 -6.82 21.27
CA ARG A 49 -15.26 -5.47 21.05
C ARG A 49 -15.83 -5.03 19.71
N VAL A 50 -16.87 -4.21 19.77
CA VAL A 50 -17.33 -3.40 18.64
C VAL A 50 -16.09 -2.61 18.19
N SER A 51 -15.61 -2.90 16.98
CA SER A 51 -14.67 -2.02 16.31
C SER A 51 -15.39 -0.70 16.09
N GLU A 52 -15.06 0.30 16.92
CA GLU A 52 -15.35 1.68 16.59
C GLU A 52 -14.67 1.97 15.25
N THR A 53 -15.46 2.26 14.22
CA THR A 53 -15.01 2.97 13.02
C THR A 53 -14.46 4.32 13.46
N THR A 54 -13.18 4.37 13.79
CA THR A 54 -12.47 5.62 14.00
C THR A 54 -12.18 6.22 12.64
N SER A 55 -13.01 7.17 12.21
CA SER A 55 -12.65 8.09 11.14
C SER A 55 -11.33 8.78 11.49
N LYS A 56 -10.44 8.93 10.51
CA LYS A 56 -9.19 9.71 10.60
C LYS A 56 -9.48 11.12 11.17
N PRO A 57 -8.53 11.77 11.87
CA PRO A 57 -8.75 13.10 12.44
C PRO A 57 -8.98 14.16 11.35
N VAL A 58 -10.14 14.82 11.38
CA VAL A 58 -10.45 15.96 10.50
C VAL A 58 -9.88 17.24 11.11
N THR A 59 -8.93 17.87 10.42
CA THR A 59 -8.47 19.24 10.73
C THR A 59 -9.32 20.24 9.93
N PRO A 60 -9.90 21.30 10.55
CA PRO A 60 -10.79 22.20 9.83
C PRO A 60 -10.02 23.25 9.01
N ALA A 61 -10.28 23.32 7.70
CA ALA A 61 -9.76 24.35 6.81
C ALA A 61 -10.57 25.66 6.93
N ALA A 62 -9.87 26.78 7.16
CA ALA A 62 -10.46 28.12 7.22
C ALA A 62 -10.75 28.66 5.81
N SER A 63 -11.98 29.09 5.58
CA SER A 63 -12.50 29.73 4.38
C SER A 63 -12.13 31.20 4.31
N HIS A 64 -11.49 31.66 3.23
CA HIS A 64 -11.51 33.06 2.83
C HIS A 64 -11.72 33.21 1.32
N LEU A 65 -12.84 33.86 1.00
CA LEU A 65 -13.34 34.22 -0.32
C LEU A 65 -12.74 35.54 -0.81
N SER A 66 -12.70 35.68 -2.14
CA SER A 66 -12.93 36.90 -2.98
C SER A 66 -11.73 37.31 -3.86
N PRO A 67 -11.93 38.08 -4.95
CA PRO A 67 -12.85 37.84 -6.07
C PRO A 67 -12.20 38.05 -7.46
N VAL A 68 -12.94 37.58 -8.48
CA VAL A 68 -12.70 37.72 -9.93
C VAL A 68 -12.73 39.19 -10.39
N GLU A 69 -11.74 39.61 -11.19
CA GLU A 69 -11.86 40.77 -12.07
C GLU A 69 -11.83 40.34 -13.55
N LYS A 70 -12.88 40.74 -14.26
CA LYS A 70 -13.04 40.69 -15.71
C LYS A 70 -12.29 41.86 -16.33
N SER A 71 -11.59 41.65 -17.43
CA SER A 71 -11.35 42.72 -18.39
C SER A 71 -11.57 42.24 -19.82
N THR A 72 -12.33 43.07 -20.52
CA THR A 72 -12.95 42.91 -21.83
C THR A 72 -12.16 43.64 -22.93
N SER A 73 -12.50 43.29 -24.17
CA SER A 73 -12.23 44.00 -25.44
C SER A 73 -11.01 43.48 -26.21
N ARG A 74 -10.98 43.44 -27.55
CA ARG A 74 -11.90 43.91 -28.60
C ARG A 74 -11.54 43.15 -29.89
N LEU A 75 -12.54 42.73 -30.66
CA LEU A 75 -12.39 42.16 -31.99
C LEU A 75 -12.14 43.27 -33.02
N THR A 76 -11.09 43.11 -33.84
CA THR A 76 -11.01 43.68 -35.19
C THR A 76 -10.36 42.64 -36.09
N ALA A 77 -11.11 42.26 -37.14
CA ALA A 77 -10.65 41.38 -38.20
C ALA A 77 -10.04 42.23 -39.31
N GLU A 78 -8.92 41.80 -39.89
CA GLU A 78 -8.65 42.02 -41.32
C GLU A 78 -7.62 41.02 -41.88
N SER A 79 -7.75 40.84 -43.18
CA SER A 79 -7.28 39.74 -44.03
C SER A 79 -5.85 39.91 -44.55
N GLY A 80 -5.21 38.79 -44.89
CA GLY A 80 -4.02 38.79 -45.76
C GLY A 80 -3.14 37.54 -45.59
N ALA A 81 -3.00 36.75 -46.65
CA ALA A 81 -2.04 35.67 -46.81
C ALA A 81 -1.45 35.75 -48.22
N PRO A 82 -0.34 35.07 -48.57
CA PRO A 82 0.77 34.59 -47.75
C PRO A 82 2.13 35.06 -48.33
N GLU A 83 3.18 35.16 -47.52
CA GLU A 83 4.55 35.20 -48.07
C GLU A 83 5.52 34.39 -47.21
N SER A 84 6.28 33.56 -47.92
CA SER A 84 7.17 32.52 -47.45
C SER A 84 8.51 33.09 -47.00
N ALA A 85 8.88 32.91 -45.73
CA ALA A 85 10.28 32.94 -45.30
C ALA A 85 10.51 32.20 -43.98
N ALA A 86 11.52 31.31 -44.00
CA ALA A 86 12.29 30.77 -42.88
C ALA A 86 11.56 29.87 -41.85
N ILE A 87 11.85 28.57 -41.96
CA ILE A 87 11.72 27.61 -40.86
C ILE A 87 12.78 27.97 -39.81
N THR A 88 12.42 28.80 -38.85
CA THR A 88 13.07 28.82 -37.54
C THR A 88 12.29 27.83 -36.67
N SER A 89 12.98 26.81 -36.18
CA SER A 89 12.46 25.89 -35.19
C SER A 89 12.21 26.64 -33.88
N SER A 90 11.05 27.29 -33.74
CA SER A 90 10.57 27.74 -32.45
C SER A 90 10.18 26.49 -31.68
N SER A 91 11.08 26.02 -30.83
CA SER A 91 10.77 25.13 -29.72
C SER A 91 9.77 25.85 -28.83
N ASP A 92 8.50 25.68 -29.16
CA ASP A 92 7.36 26.16 -28.41
C ASP A 92 7.33 25.35 -27.10
N THR A 93 8.18 25.77 -26.16
CA THR A 93 8.23 25.22 -24.81
C THR A 93 7.11 25.90 -24.04
N THR A 94 5.87 25.66 -24.47
CA THR A 94 4.72 25.85 -23.61
C THR A 94 4.93 24.90 -22.45
N GLY A 95 5.11 25.48 -21.26
CA GLY A 95 5.31 24.73 -20.02
C GLY A 95 4.12 23.83 -19.76
N ALA A 96 4.17 22.60 -20.27
CA ALA A 96 3.36 21.52 -19.79
C ALA A 96 3.79 21.32 -18.33
N GLN A 97 3.04 21.93 -17.41
CA GLN A 97 2.98 21.46 -16.04
C GLN A 97 2.66 19.97 -16.15
N HIS A 98 3.67 19.11 -16.04
CA HIS A 98 3.47 17.68 -16.03
C HIS A 98 2.47 17.41 -14.90
N GLN A 99 1.26 16.97 -15.27
CA GLN A 99 0.25 16.66 -14.27
C GLN A 99 0.87 15.63 -13.33
N ARG A 100 0.84 15.92 -12.02
CA ARG A 100 1.29 14.98 -11.00
C ARG A 100 0.51 13.69 -11.17
N ALA A 101 1.17 12.54 -11.04
CA ALA A 101 0.47 11.27 -11.03
C ALA A 101 -0.55 11.24 -9.89
N GLN A 102 -1.77 10.79 -10.19
CA GLN A 102 -2.87 10.70 -9.23
C GLN A 102 -2.95 9.30 -8.65
N GLY A 103 -3.29 9.19 -7.37
CA GLY A 103 -3.46 7.92 -6.71
C GLY A 103 -4.61 7.91 -5.72
N ILE A 104 -4.85 6.72 -5.17
CA ILE A 104 -5.76 6.50 -4.04
C ILE A 104 -5.18 5.43 -3.12
N ASP A 105 -5.61 5.42 -1.87
CA ASP A 105 -5.59 4.25 -1.02
C ASP A 105 -6.99 3.75 -0.65
N VAL A 106 -7.10 2.43 -0.55
CA VAL A 106 -8.37 1.76 -0.21
C VAL A 106 -8.14 0.63 0.78
N SER A 107 -9.16 0.42 1.62
CA SER A 107 -9.27 -0.71 2.53
C SER A 107 -10.57 -1.48 2.25
N HIS A 108 -10.92 -2.42 3.14
CA HIS A 108 -12.25 -2.99 3.19
C HIS A 108 -13.39 -1.98 3.38
N ASP A 109 -13.12 -0.76 3.86
CA ASP A 109 -14.13 0.29 4.08
C ASP A 109 -14.78 0.76 2.78
N GLN A 110 -14.03 0.75 1.66
CA GLN A 110 -14.58 1.05 0.34
C GLN A 110 -15.42 -0.11 -0.24
N GLY A 111 -15.40 -1.28 0.40
CA GLY A 111 -16.11 -2.46 -0.06
C GLY A 111 -15.70 -2.90 -1.46
N ARG A 112 -16.68 -3.28 -2.29
CA ARG A 112 -16.42 -3.73 -3.67
C ARG A 112 -16.13 -2.53 -4.58
N VAL A 113 -14.91 -2.47 -5.10
CA VAL A 113 -14.45 -1.47 -6.07
C VAL A 113 -14.59 -1.98 -7.51
N VAL A 114 -15.11 -1.14 -8.41
CA VAL A 114 -15.14 -1.39 -9.87
C VAL A 114 -13.88 -0.76 -10.50
N TRP A 115 -12.78 -1.50 -10.45
CA TRP A 115 -11.45 -1.02 -10.79
C TRP A 115 -11.29 -0.44 -12.20
N ARG A 116 -11.98 -1.02 -13.20
CA ARG A 116 -11.98 -0.48 -14.56
C ARG A 116 -12.43 0.99 -14.60
N ASP A 117 -13.48 1.32 -13.84
CA ASP A 117 -14.06 2.66 -13.84
C ASP A 117 -13.16 3.63 -13.05
N VAL A 118 -12.52 3.15 -11.98
CA VAL A 118 -11.50 3.92 -11.22
C VAL A 118 -10.30 4.26 -12.12
N ILE A 119 -9.75 3.28 -12.84
CA ILE A 119 -8.58 3.49 -13.71
C ILE A 119 -8.94 4.41 -14.87
N ALA A 120 -10.12 4.24 -15.47
CA ALA A 120 -10.61 5.13 -16.52
C ALA A 120 -10.81 6.58 -16.05
N SER A 121 -10.88 6.83 -14.74
CA SER A 121 -10.97 8.17 -14.16
C SER A 121 -9.61 8.88 -14.02
N GLY A 122 -8.51 8.22 -14.39
CA GLY A 122 -7.16 8.80 -14.42
C GLY A 122 -6.32 8.52 -13.18
N ILE A 123 -6.58 7.41 -12.47
CA ILE A 123 -5.74 6.96 -11.36
C ILE A 123 -4.53 6.20 -11.90
N ASP A 124 -3.33 6.63 -11.50
CA ASP A 124 -2.03 6.11 -11.94
C ASP A 124 -1.42 5.10 -10.96
N PHE A 125 -1.76 5.21 -9.67
CA PHE A 125 -1.29 4.31 -8.62
C PHE A 125 -2.31 4.06 -7.53
N VAL A 126 -2.17 2.93 -6.85
CA VAL A 126 -3.07 2.49 -5.77
C VAL A 126 -2.26 1.90 -4.62
N TYR A 127 -2.62 2.22 -3.39
CA TYR A 127 -2.21 1.46 -2.22
C TYR A 127 -3.39 0.71 -1.60
N LEU A 128 -3.19 -0.55 -1.25
CA LEU A 128 -4.23 -1.39 -0.64
C LEU A 128 -3.88 -1.71 0.80
N LYS A 129 -4.84 -1.58 1.73
CA LYS A 129 -4.65 -2.10 3.09
C LYS A 129 -4.44 -3.60 2.99
N ALA A 130 -3.35 -4.09 3.56
CA ALA A 130 -3.07 -5.52 3.62
C ALA A 130 -3.33 -6.08 5.02
N SER A 131 -2.94 -5.33 6.04
CA SER A 131 -3.00 -5.81 7.43
C SER A 131 -2.99 -4.66 8.43
N ASP A 132 -3.32 -4.99 9.67
CA ASP A 132 -3.40 -4.07 10.79
C ASP A 132 -2.98 -4.80 12.07
N GLY A 133 -2.02 -4.20 12.79
CA GLY A 133 -1.43 -4.78 13.99
C GLY A 133 -0.98 -6.23 13.80
N ILE A 134 -1.11 -7.05 14.83
CA ILE A 134 -0.58 -8.43 14.80
C ILE A 134 -1.51 -9.47 14.16
N THR A 135 -2.81 -9.18 14.01
CA THR A 135 -3.80 -10.21 13.68
C THR A 135 -4.70 -9.91 12.50
N PHE A 136 -4.99 -8.64 12.22
CA PHE A 136 -6.00 -8.32 11.22
C PHE A 136 -5.41 -8.37 9.81
N LEU A 137 -6.12 -9.06 8.93
CA LEU A 137 -5.85 -9.15 7.50
C LEU A 137 -7.03 -8.47 6.79
N ASP A 138 -6.75 -7.53 5.90
CA ASP A 138 -7.81 -6.85 5.19
C ASP A 138 -8.51 -7.83 4.23
N PRO A 139 -9.83 -8.06 4.38
CA PRO A 139 -10.54 -9.06 3.58
C PRO A 139 -10.65 -8.70 2.10
N MET A 140 -10.44 -7.43 1.73
CA MET A 140 -10.50 -6.96 0.35
C MET A 140 -9.14 -6.97 -0.35
N PHE A 141 -8.02 -7.09 0.38
CA PHE A 141 -6.67 -7.01 -0.20
C PHE A 141 -6.47 -7.95 -1.39
N ALA A 142 -6.67 -9.25 -1.22
CA ALA A 142 -6.43 -10.24 -2.28
C ALA A 142 -7.37 -10.04 -3.47
N THR A 143 -8.64 -9.70 -3.20
CA THR A 143 -9.65 -9.42 -4.23
C THR A 143 -9.25 -8.19 -5.06
N ASN A 144 -8.81 -7.11 -4.40
CA ASN A 144 -8.38 -5.89 -5.07
C ASN A 144 -7.08 -6.10 -5.85
N MET A 145 -6.09 -6.79 -5.27
CA MET A 145 -4.86 -7.17 -5.98
C MET A 145 -5.19 -7.94 -7.27
N GLN A 146 -6.04 -8.98 -7.18
CA GLN A 146 -6.40 -9.79 -8.34
C GLN A 146 -7.11 -8.99 -9.43
N ALA A 147 -8.00 -8.08 -9.04
CA ALA A 147 -8.72 -7.23 -9.98
C ALA A 147 -7.81 -6.20 -10.67
N LEU A 148 -6.74 -5.76 -10.01
CA LEU A 148 -5.79 -4.77 -10.56
C LEU A 148 -4.75 -5.37 -11.50
N MET A 149 -4.40 -6.66 -11.35
CA MET A 149 -3.35 -7.32 -12.15
C MET A 149 -3.46 -7.10 -13.67
N PRO A 150 -4.63 -7.21 -14.32
CA PRO A 150 -4.75 -7.06 -15.77
C PRO A 150 -4.53 -5.63 -16.27
N HIS A 151 -4.61 -4.64 -15.39
CA HIS A 151 -4.59 -3.23 -15.75
C HIS A 151 -3.19 -2.60 -15.75
N GLN A 152 -2.17 -3.31 -15.27
CA GLN A 152 -0.78 -2.84 -15.21
C GLN A 152 -0.61 -1.51 -14.46
N ILE A 153 -1.53 -1.18 -13.56
CA ILE A 153 -1.43 -0.02 -12.69
C ILE A 153 -0.37 -0.26 -11.61
N LEU A 154 0.14 0.84 -11.03
CA LEU A 154 1.10 0.74 -9.94
C LEU A 154 0.38 0.43 -8.63
N VAL A 155 0.81 -0.62 -7.94
CA VAL A 155 0.15 -1.12 -6.73
C VAL A 155 1.17 -1.30 -5.62
N GLY A 156 0.89 -0.65 -4.50
CA GLY A 156 1.55 -0.87 -3.21
C GLY A 156 0.58 -1.51 -2.21
N ALA A 157 1.14 -1.99 -1.10
CA ALA A 157 0.38 -2.51 0.02
C ALA A 157 0.79 -1.79 1.29
N TYR A 158 -0.17 -1.54 2.19
CA TYR A 158 0.11 -0.92 3.47
C TYR A 158 -0.25 -1.76 4.68
N HIS A 159 0.51 -1.52 5.75
CA HIS A 159 0.29 -2.06 7.08
C HIS A 159 -0.08 -0.93 8.04
N PHE A 160 -1.22 -1.04 8.71
CA PHE A 160 -1.56 -0.14 9.80
C PHE A 160 -0.79 -0.54 11.06
N PHE A 161 0.12 0.32 11.51
CA PHE A 161 1.07 0.05 12.58
C PHE A 161 0.49 0.41 13.95
N GLU A 162 0.30 -0.60 14.78
CA GLU A 162 -0.11 -0.42 16.17
C GLU A 162 1.14 -0.27 17.04
N ALA A 163 1.38 0.95 17.55
CA ALA A 163 2.60 1.26 18.30
C ALA A 163 2.81 0.41 19.56
N GLY A 164 1.72 -0.08 20.14
CA GLY A 164 1.69 -0.95 21.32
C GLY A 164 2.09 -2.40 21.05
N ASP A 165 2.02 -2.84 19.80
CA ASP A 165 2.21 -4.22 19.41
C ASP A 165 3.69 -4.61 19.22
N ASP A 166 3.95 -5.92 19.23
CA ASP A 166 5.27 -6.45 18.92
C ASP A 166 5.58 -6.27 17.42
N PRO A 167 6.71 -5.60 17.07
CA PRO A 167 7.01 -5.29 15.68
C PRO A 167 7.32 -6.51 14.81
N HIS A 168 7.79 -7.62 15.38
CA HIS A 168 8.05 -8.85 14.63
C HIS A 168 6.75 -9.58 14.28
N GLN A 169 5.76 -9.55 15.18
CA GLN A 169 4.43 -10.09 14.90
C GLN A 169 3.68 -9.23 13.88
N GLN A 170 3.78 -7.90 13.96
CA GLN A 170 3.24 -6.99 12.95
C GLN A 170 3.85 -7.26 11.56
N LEU A 171 5.18 -7.41 11.49
CA LEU A 171 5.87 -7.80 10.27
C LEU A 171 5.38 -9.15 9.73
N SER A 172 5.25 -10.16 10.59
CA SER A 172 4.72 -11.48 10.21
C SER A 172 3.31 -11.37 9.64
N ASN A 173 2.45 -10.54 10.24
CA ASN A 173 1.10 -10.30 9.75
C ASN A 173 1.10 -9.65 8.35
N PHE A 174 1.92 -8.63 8.15
CA PHE A 174 2.06 -7.97 6.85
C PHE A 174 2.60 -8.89 5.74
N LEU A 175 3.65 -9.67 6.05
CA LEU A 175 4.22 -10.62 5.09
C LEU A 175 3.25 -11.76 4.78
N ARG A 176 2.42 -12.17 5.75
CA ARG A 176 1.35 -13.15 5.53
C ARG A 176 0.29 -12.60 4.58
N ALA A 177 -0.14 -11.35 4.76
CA ALA A 177 -1.15 -10.70 3.93
C ALA A 177 -0.69 -10.55 2.47
N THR A 178 0.57 -10.17 2.26
CA THR A 178 1.13 -9.85 0.95
C THR A 178 1.73 -11.06 0.21
N LYS A 179 1.78 -12.22 0.86
CA LYS A 179 2.36 -13.44 0.28
C LYS A 179 1.65 -13.83 -1.02
N GLY A 180 2.42 -13.96 -2.10
CA GLY A 180 1.90 -14.35 -3.42
C GLY A 180 1.25 -13.22 -4.21
N HIS A 181 1.26 -12.00 -3.70
CA HIS A 181 0.74 -10.80 -4.36
C HIS A 181 1.89 -9.85 -4.70
N PRO A 182 2.40 -9.87 -5.95
CA PRO A 182 3.53 -9.03 -6.33
C PRO A 182 3.15 -7.55 -6.28
N LEU A 183 3.96 -6.75 -5.59
CA LEU A 183 3.80 -5.30 -5.49
C LEU A 183 4.73 -4.62 -6.50
N THR A 184 4.26 -3.56 -7.15
CA THR A 184 5.08 -2.75 -8.06
C THR A 184 5.60 -1.47 -7.40
N LEU A 185 4.99 -1.07 -6.29
CA LEU A 185 5.45 -0.01 -5.38
C LEU A 185 5.95 -0.62 -4.08
N ALA A 186 6.82 0.11 -3.39
CA ALA A 186 7.37 -0.28 -2.09
C ALA A 186 6.25 -0.52 -1.07
N PRO A 187 6.40 -1.50 -0.17
CA PRO A 187 5.56 -1.60 1.02
C PRO A 187 5.48 -0.27 1.77
N MET A 188 4.31 0.06 2.30
CA MET A 188 4.11 1.24 3.12
C MET A 188 3.73 0.83 4.55
N VAL A 189 4.25 1.56 5.54
CA VAL A 189 3.79 1.48 6.93
C VAL A 189 3.06 2.75 7.30
N ASP A 190 1.83 2.59 7.74
CA ASP A 190 0.95 3.66 8.21
C ASP A 190 1.14 3.77 9.73
N VAL A 191 1.71 4.89 10.18
CA VAL A 191 2.07 5.11 11.58
C VAL A 191 1.40 6.39 12.08
N GLU A 192 0.16 6.26 12.55
CA GLU A 192 -0.64 7.44 12.93
C GLU A 192 -1.30 7.35 14.30
N VAL A 193 -1.04 6.27 15.06
CA VAL A 193 -1.53 6.10 16.43
C VAL A 193 -0.42 5.72 17.40
N SER A 194 -0.34 6.41 18.53
CA SER A 194 0.64 6.09 19.58
C SER A 194 0.11 5.11 20.60
N ARG A 195 -1.21 5.08 20.83
CA ARG A 195 -1.86 4.32 21.91
C ARG A 195 -1.20 4.56 23.29
N GLY A 196 -0.68 5.77 23.53
CA GLY A 196 0.04 6.12 24.76
C GLY A 196 1.48 5.61 24.85
N VAL A 197 2.00 4.96 23.81
CA VAL A 197 3.40 4.55 23.71
C VAL A 197 4.29 5.78 23.58
N LYS A 198 5.35 5.83 24.38
CA LYS A 198 6.33 6.92 24.34
C LYS A 198 7.05 6.95 22.98
N PRO A 199 7.38 8.14 22.44
CA PRO A 199 8.06 8.28 21.14
C PRO A 199 9.28 7.37 20.97
N GLN A 200 10.16 7.27 21.97
CA GLN A 200 11.39 6.47 21.88
C GLN A 200 11.11 4.98 21.68
N VAL A 201 10.03 4.47 22.29
CA VAL A 201 9.61 3.07 22.15
C VAL A 201 9.00 2.86 20.78
N LEU A 202 8.10 3.75 20.33
CA LEU A 202 7.51 3.71 19.00
C LEU A 202 8.59 3.71 17.92
N GLN A 203 9.55 4.65 17.99
CA GLN A 203 10.64 4.75 17.03
C GLN A 203 11.52 3.48 17.01
N THR A 204 11.74 2.85 18.16
CA THR A 204 12.51 1.60 18.22
C THR A 204 11.76 0.47 17.50
N ARG A 205 10.47 0.32 17.77
CA ARG A 205 9.63 -0.70 17.14
C ARG A 205 9.44 -0.44 15.65
N LEU A 206 9.23 0.81 15.26
CA LEU A 206 9.12 1.22 13.86
C LEU A 206 10.40 0.88 13.08
N ARG A 207 11.59 1.16 13.62
CA ARG A 207 12.87 0.74 13.00
C ARG A 207 12.95 -0.77 12.81
N GLN A 208 12.52 -1.56 13.79
CA GLN A 208 12.52 -3.02 13.70
C GLN A 208 11.58 -3.52 12.61
N PHE A 209 10.38 -2.94 12.51
CA PHE A 209 9.43 -3.25 11.45
C PHE A 209 9.98 -2.89 10.06
N LEU A 210 10.43 -1.64 9.87
CA LEU A 210 10.96 -1.14 8.60
C LEU A 210 12.14 -1.99 8.09
N SER A 211 13.13 -2.25 8.96
CA SER A 211 14.28 -3.09 8.62
C SER A 211 13.86 -4.53 8.27
N GLY A 212 12.85 -5.06 8.95
CA GLY A 212 12.27 -6.35 8.64
C GLY A 212 11.61 -6.40 7.25
N VAL A 213 10.88 -5.35 6.89
CA VAL A 213 10.27 -5.20 5.55
C VAL A 213 11.35 -5.10 4.47
N GLU A 214 12.37 -4.27 4.68
CA GLU A 214 13.50 -4.14 3.74
C GLU A 214 14.19 -5.49 3.51
N LYS A 215 14.48 -6.22 4.59
CA LYS A 215 15.11 -7.53 4.51
C LYS A 215 14.25 -8.56 3.79
N ALA A 216 12.93 -8.54 3.99
CA ALA A 216 12.03 -9.52 3.41
C ALA A 216 11.70 -9.25 1.94
N THR A 217 11.71 -7.98 1.52
CA THR A 217 11.23 -7.56 0.20
C THR A 217 12.33 -7.04 -0.72
N GLY A 218 13.48 -6.63 -0.17
CA GLY A 218 14.55 -5.95 -0.90
C GLY A 218 14.22 -4.50 -1.25
N CYS A 219 13.08 -3.97 -0.81
CA CYS A 219 12.58 -2.64 -1.14
C CYS A 219 12.58 -1.76 0.11
N THR A 220 13.04 -0.51 -0.03
CA THR A 220 12.95 0.49 1.04
C THR A 220 11.50 0.92 1.24
N PRO A 221 10.87 0.65 2.40
CA PRO A 221 9.48 0.95 2.64
C PRO A 221 9.20 2.45 2.73
N VAL A 222 7.96 2.82 2.40
CA VAL A 222 7.43 4.18 2.58
C VAL A 222 6.85 4.31 4.00
N ILE A 223 7.04 5.46 4.64
CA ILE A 223 6.35 5.82 5.88
C ILE A 223 5.21 6.77 5.56
N TYR A 224 3.99 6.41 5.95
CA TYR A 224 2.84 7.31 5.95
C TYR A 224 2.58 7.83 7.37
N SER A 225 2.25 9.12 7.46
CA SER A 225 1.75 9.79 8.68
C SER A 225 1.33 11.22 8.34
N TYR A 226 0.61 11.87 9.26
CA TYR A 226 0.36 13.32 9.21
C TYR A 226 1.43 14.12 9.97
N GLY A 227 1.46 15.44 9.76
CA GLY A 227 2.55 16.33 10.18
C GLY A 227 2.83 16.37 11.68
N ASP A 228 1.79 16.54 12.50
CA ASP A 228 1.92 16.63 13.96
C ASP A 228 2.41 15.32 14.59
N PHE A 229 1.94 14.18 14.07
CA PHE A 229 2.38 12.87 14.52
C PHE A 229 3.84 12.63 14.15
N TRP A 230 4.24 12.99 12.93
CA TRP A 230 5.64 12.91 12.53
C TRP A 230 6.52 13.72 13.47
N GLN A 231 6.14 14.97 13.77
CA GLN A 231 6.94 15.86 14.62
C GLN A 231 7.10 15.32 16.05
N THR A 232 6.03 14.72 16.58
CA THR A 232 5.97 14.27 17.98
C THR A 232 6.56 12.87 18.18
N TYR A 233 6.28 11.93 17.26
CA TYR A 233 6.53 10.50 17.47
C TYR A 233 7.57 9.91 16.53
N ILE A 234 7.66 10.35 15.27
CA ILE A 234 8.56 9.75 14.27
C ILE A 234 9.91 10.50 14.26
N GLY A 235 9.89 11.75 13.84
CA GLY A 235 11.04 12.65 13.83
C GLY A 235 12.07 12.38 12.72
N ARG A 236 13.11 13.22 12.72
CA ARG A 236 14.12 13.33 11.65
C ARG A 236 14.99 12.09 11.46
N SER A 237 15.07 11.20 12.44
CA SER A 237 15.87 9.97 12.34
C SER A 237 15.39 9.02 11.24
N PHE A 238 14.16 9.21 10.73
CA PHE A 238 13.56 8.43 9.66
C PHE A 238 13.61 9.11 8.28
N ASN A 239 14.24 10.28 8.16
CA ASN A 239 14.26 11.03 6.90
C ASN A 239 14.93 10.29 5.72
N HIS A 240 15.63 9.19 5.95
CA HIS A 240 16.20 8.37 4.88
C HIS A 240 15.15 7.47 4.20
N TYR A 241 13.97 7.28 4.80
CA TYR A 241 12.84 6.60 4.16
C TYR A 241 12.04 7.59 3.31
N PRO A 242 11.49 7.15 2.16
CA PRO A 242 10.43 7.87 1.48
C PRO A 242 9.24 8.13 2.41
N PHE A 243 8.66 9.32 2.29
CA PHE A 243 7.54 9.73 3.14
C PHE A 243 6.28 10.02 2.32
N TRP A 244 5.13 9.61 2.85
CA TRP A 244 3.81 9.95 2.35
C TRP A 244 3.11 10.80 3.40
N LEU A 245 2.99 12.09 3.11
CA LEU A 245 2.42 13.05 4.05
C LEU A 245 0.91 13.16 3.84
N ALA A 246 0.13 12.91 4.89
CA ALA A 246 -1.27 13.33 4.93
C ALA A 246 -1.36 14.80 5.36
N ASP A 247 -1.97 15.62 4.49
CA ASP A 247 -2.28 17.03 4.75
C ASP A 247 -3.43 17.47 3.85
N TYR A 248 -4.59 17.80 4.42
CA TYR A 248 -5.79 18.15 3.65
C TYR A 248 -5.92 19.67 3.40
N SER A 249 -4.85 20.41 3.65
CA SER A 249 -4.76 21.83 3.30
C SER A 249 -4.78 22.05 1.78
N PRO A 250 -5.19 23.24 1.29
CA PRO A 250 -5.17 23.54 -0.15
C PRO A 250 -3.80 23.35 -0.80
N GLU A 251 -2.74 23.62 -0.05
CA GLU A 251 -1.34 23.40 -0.43
C GLU A 251 -0.63 22.60 0.66
N ILE A 252 0.31 21.75 0.25
CA ILE A 252 1.05 20.89 1.18
C ILE A 252 1.90 21.72 2.15
N THR A 253 1.60 21.60 3.43
CA THR A 253 2.34 22.18 4.55
C THR A 253 3.37 21.18 5.03
N ARG A 254 4.64 21.46 4.75
CA ARG A 254 5.75 20.56 5.09
C ARG A 254 6.24 20.84 6.53
N PRO A 255 6.14 19.87 7.46
CA PRO A 255 6.75 20.00 8.78
C PRO A 255 8.24 20.35 8.69
N ALA A 256 8.70 21.24 9.57
CA ALA A 256 10.08 21.74 9.54
C ALA A 256 11.12 20.61 9.76
N GLY A 257 11.83 20.28 8.68
CA GLY A 257 12.87 19.25 8.66
C GLY A 257 12.39 17.86 8.29
N LEU A 258 11.12 17.68 7.91
CA LEU A 258 10.69 16.48 7.19
C LEU A 258 11.27 16.52 5.77
N GLN A 259 11.85 15.41 5.33
CA GLN A 259 12.52 15.28 4.03
C GLN A 259 11.95 14.09 3.25
N HIS A 260 12.31 13.99 1.96
CA HIS A 260 11.94 12.88 1.07
C HIS A 260 10.44 12.55 1.02
N ILE A 261 9.60 13.58 1.11
CA ILE A 261 8.17 13.40 0.83
C ILE A 261 8.06 13.07 -0.65
N GLN A 262 7.46 11.91 -0.96
CA GLN A 262 7.22 11.42 -2.32
C GLN A 262 5.73 11.50 -2.66
N LEU A 263 4.88 11.19 -1.69
CA LEU A 263 3.43 11.15 -1.86
C LEU A 263 2.75 12.16 -0.92
N TRP A 264 1.61 12.66 -1.37
CA TRP A 264 0.75 13.57 -0.62
C TRP A 264 -0.69 13.05 -0.63
N GLN A 265 -1.21 12.64 0.53
CA GLN A 265 -2.64 12.41 0.70
C GLN A 265 -3.30 13.76 0.98
N HIS A 266 -4.09 14.24 0.02
CA HIS A 266 -4.57 15.62 0.00
C HIS A 266 -6.07 15.74 0.25
N SER A 267 -6.78 14.61 0.34
CA SER A 267 -8.20 14.55 0.65
C SER A 267 -8.58 13.15 1.10
N GLU A 268 -9.53 13.05 2.02
CA GLU A 268 -10.23 11.82 2.40
C GLU A 268 -11.69 11.79 1.89
N GLN A 269 -12.08 12.82 1.14
CA GLN A 269 -13.47 13.05 0.72
C GLN A 269 -13.67 12.85 -0.79
N GLY A 270 -12.73 12.17 -1.44
CA GLY A 270 -12.76 11.89 -2.87
C GLY A 270 -14.01 11.11 -3.28
N ARG A 271 -14.44 11.32 -4.52
CA ARG A 271 -15.56 10.61 -5.14
C ARG A 271 -15.12 10.16 -6.53
N LEU A 272 -14.95 8.86 -6.71
CA LEU A 272 -14.52 8.28 -7.97
C LEU A 272 -15.56 7.29 -8.52
N PRO A 273 -15.77 7.24 -9.85
CA PRO A 273 -16.52 6.17 -10.47
C PRO A 273 -16.00 4.81 -10.02
N GLY A 274 -16.92 3.90 -9.68
CA GLY A 274 -16.58 2.55 -9.26
C GLY A 274 -16.30 2.38 -7.75
N ILE A 275 -16.24 3.45 -6.97
CA ILE A 275 -16.15 3.38 -5.50
C ILE A 275 -17.43 3.93 -4.90
N ARG A 276 -18.02 3.20 -3.95
CA ARG A 276 -19.14 3.70 -3.15
C ARG A 276 -18.57 4.44 -1.94
N GLY A 277 -19.12 5.61 -1.64
CA GLY A 277 -18.65 6.37 -0.48
C GLY A 277 -17.46 7.26 -0.81
N ALA A 278 -16.76 7.67 0.25
CA ALA A 278 -15.58 8.51 0.15
C ALA A 278 -14.34 7.64 -0.07
N VAL A 279 -13.32 8.20 -0.72
CA VAL A 279 -12.02 7.58 -0.92
C VAL A 279 -10.93 8.62 -0.75
N ASP A 280 -9.79 8.16 -0.24
CA ASP A 280 -8.60 8.99 -0.09
C ASP A 280 -8.00 9.29 -1.47
N LEU A 281 -7.54 10.53 -1.64
CA LEU A 281 -6.95 11.02 -2.88
C LEU A 281 -5.50 11.42 -2.65
N ASP A 282 -4.64 10.89 -3.51
CA ASP A 282 -3.20 11.03 -3.42
C ASP A 282 -2.58 11.62 -4.67
N LYS A 283 -1.42 12.24 -4.48
CA LYS A 283 -0.60 12.74 -5.56
C LYS A 283 0.86 12.36 -5.35
N ALA A 284 1.51 11.96 -6.42
CA ALA A 284 2.96 12.02 -6.50
C ALA A 284 3.40 13.48 -6.44
N LEU A 285 4.41 13.82 -5.62
CA LEU A 285 4.83 15.21 -5.46
C LEU A 285 5.53 15.77 -6.70
N ASP A 286 6.24 14.91 -7.43
CA ASP A 286 6.86 15.22 -8.71
C ASP A 286 6.86 13.98 -9.62
N HIS A 287 7.40 14.15 -10.83
CA HIS A 287 7.44 13.11 -11.86
C HIS A 287 8.40 11.94 -11.54
N THR A 288 9.29 12.11 -10.56
CA THR A 288 10.26 11.09 -10.12
C THR A 288 9.79 10.32 -8.89
N ALA A 289 8.79 10.82 -8.18
CA ALA A 289 8.37 10.28 -6.89
C ALA A 289 7.96 8.80 -6.97
N LEU A 290 7.14 8.42 -7.96
CA LEU A 290 6.73 7.03 -8.14
C LEU A 290 7.89 6.10 -8.54
N GLU A 291 8.89 6.63 -9.27
CA GLU A 291 10.09 5.87 -9.63
C GLU A 291 10.96 5.60 -8.39
N THR A 292 11.10 6.59 -7.51
CA THR A 292 11.87 6.48 -6.26
C THR A 292 11.32 5.40 -5.32
N ILE A 293 10.00 5.17 -5.35
CA ILE A 293 9.33 4.18 -4.50
C ILE A 293 8.96 2.90 -5.26
N ARG A 294 9.56 2.63 -6.42
CA ARG A 294 9.37 1.35 -7.11
C ARG A 294 9.93 0.20 -6.30
N CYS A 295 9.15 -0.86 -6.15
CA CYS A 295 9.66 -2.11 -5.61
C CYS A 295 10.11 -3.00 -6.76
N ARG A 296 11.42 -2.99 -7.02
CA ARG A 296 12.07 -3.94 -7.92
C ARG A 296 12.71 -5.00 -7.05
N VAL A 297 12.11 -6.20 -7.01
CA VAL A 297 12.77 -7.35 -6.40
C VAL A 297 14.13 -7.47 -7.08
N ARG A 298 15.22 -7.37 -6.30
CA ARG A 298 16.57 -7.56 -6.84
C ARG A 298 16.57 -8.94 -7.47
N GLN A 299 16.69 -9.02 -8.80
CA GLN A 299 17.12 -10.25 -9.42
C GLN A 299 18.53 -10.48 -8.88
N GLU A 300 18.67 -11.41 -7.95
CA GLU A 300 19.97 -11.94 -7.61
C GLU A 300 20.55 -12.49 -8.92
N ALA A 301 21.64 -11.88 -9.38
CA ALA A 301 22.39 -12.37 -10.51
C ALA A 301 22.84 -13.80 -10.17
N ILE A 302 22.31 -14.77 -10.93
CA ILE A 302 22.70 -16.18 -10.89
C ILE A 302 24.15 -16.31 -11.38
#